data_AF-A0A349D4J3-F1
#
_entry.id   AF-A0A349D4J3-F1
#
_cell.length_a   1.000
_cell.length_b   1.000
_cell.length_c   1.000
_cell.angle_alpha   90.00
_cell.angle_beta   90.00
_cell.angle_gamma   90.00
#
_symmetry.space_group_name_H-M   'P 1'
#
loop_
_entity.id
_entity.type
_entity.pdbx_description
1 polymer ?
#
loop_
_entity_poly.entity_id
_entity_poly.type
_entity_poly.pdbx_seq_one_letter_code
_entity_poly.pdbx_strand_id
1 'polypeptide(L)'
;MSPYKGLLKSTTIYIVLGCLPMGINFLLLPVFSEKLSEAEYGILTLASLFVGIATILVGLGLEGAFSRYYYQYYKQPKLVDSLLSTLILAIGLIATVLGVILHF
;
A
#
# COMPACT_ATOMS: atom_id res chain seq x y z
N MET A 1 7.82 -26.64 19.12
CA MET A 1 7.45 -26.51 17.69
C MET A 1 8.73 -26.28 16.90
N SER A 2 9.00 -27.06 15.83
CA SER A 2 10.23 -26.86 15.07
C SER A 2 10.22 -25.48 14.37
N PRO A 3 11.32 -24.71 14.42
CA PRO A 3 11.37 -23.33 13.93
C PRO A 3 10.99 -23.19 12.45
N TYR A 4 11.21 -24.24 11.66
CA TYR A 4 10.88 -24.33 10.23
C TYR A 4 9.38 -24.25 9.93
N LYS A 5 8.51 -24.80 10.80
CA LYS A 5 7.05 -24.76 10.58
C LYS A 5 6.49 -23.34 10.72
N GLY A 6 7.03 -22.55 11.65
CA GLY A 6 6.64 -21.15 11.85
C GLY A 6 7.07 -20.27 10.68
N LEU A 7 8.30 -20.45 10.21
CA LEU A 7 8.85 -19.76 9.04
C LEU A 7 8.04 -20.04 7.77
N LEU A 8 7.79 -21.32 7.45
CA LEU A 8 6.99 -21.68 6.27
C LEU A 8 5.60 -21.06 6.30
N LYS A 9 4.93 -21.06 7.46
CA LYS A 9 3.60 -20.44 7.60
C LYS A 9 3.65 -18.93 7.31
N SER A 10 4.58 -18.21 7.93
CA SER A 10 4.71 -16.76 7.73
C SER A 10 5.08 -16.41 6.29
N THR A 11 6.00 -17.16 5.68
CA THR A 11 6.39 -16.97 4.28
C THR A 11 5.23 -17.21 3.34
N THR A 12 4.46 -18.29 3.52
CA THR A 12 3.28 -18.54 2.68
C THR A 12 2.24 -17.42 2.79
N ILE A 13 1.98 -16.91 4.00
CA ILE A 13 1.04 -15.79 4.20
C ILE A 13 1.54 -14.54 3.46
N TYR A 14 2.82 -14.19 3.61
CA TYR A 14 3.40 -13.03 2.92
C TYR A 14 3.38 -13.18 1.41
N ILE A 15 3.68 -14.38 0.88
CA ILE A 15 3.62 -14.64 -0.56
C ILE A 15 2.19 -14.47 -1.07
N VAL A 16 1.22 -15.12 -0.42
CA VAL A 16 -0.18 -15.08 -0.85
C VAL A 16 -0.73 -13.66 -0.77
N LEU A 17 -0.55 -12.97 0.36
CA LEU A 17 -1.04 -11.59 0.51
C LEU A 17 -0.30 -10.62 -0.41
N GLY A 18 1.01 -10.84 -0.63
CA GLY A 18 1.83 -10.00 -1.49
C GLY A 18 1.53 -10.17 -2.98
N CYS A 19 1.19 -11.37 -3.44
CA CYS A 19 0.87 -11.62 -4.85
C CYS A 19 -0.61 -11.37 -5.18
N LEU A 20 -1.49 -11.27 -4.18
CA LEU A 20 -2.93 -11.09 -4.38
C LEU A 20 -3.28 -9.84 -5.22
N PRO A 21 -2.67 -8.64 -5.00
CA PRO A 21 -2.91 -7.48 -5.86
C PRO A 21 -2.48 -7.70 -7.32
N MET A 22 -1.35 -8.38 -7.52
CA MET A 22 -0.86 -8.71 -8.87
C MET A 22 -1.78 -9.73 -9.55
N GLY A 23 -2.25 -10.74 -8.81
CA GLY A 23 -3.20 -11.73 -9.29
C GLY A 23 -4.53 -11.11 -9.69
N ILE A 24 -5.06 -10.18 -8.89
CA ILE A 24 -6.28 -9.43 -9.23
C ILE A 24 -6.07 -8.62 -10.52
N ASN A 25 -4.97 -7.87 -10.64
CA ASN A 25 -4.67 -7.12 -11.87
C ASN A 25 -4.54 -8.03 -13.10
N PHE A 26 -3.93 -9.21 -12.94
CA PHE A 26 -3.81 -10.21 -13.99
C PHE A 26 -5.17 -10.76 -14.44
N LEU A 27 -6.10 -10.99 -13.51
CA LEU A 27 -7.45 -11.42 -13.84
C LEU A 27 -8.29 -10.32 -14.47
N LEU A 28 -8.02 -9.05 -14.13
CA LEU A 28 -8.71 -7.89 -14.70
C LEU A 28 -8.18 -7.51 -16.08
N LEU A 29 -6.95 -7.87 -16.45
CA LEU A 29 -6.39 -7.62 -17.78
C LEU A 29 -7.32 -8.02 -18.94
N PRO A 30 -7.87 -9.25 -19.03
CA PRO A 30 -8.80 -9.62 -20.10
C PRO A 30 -10.10 -8.79 -20.05
N VAL A 31 -10.58 -8.44 -18.86
CA VAL A 31 -11.77 -7.58 -18.69
C VAL A 31 -11.49 -6.18 -19.23
N PHE A 32 -10.34 -5.61 -18.90
CA PHE A 32 -9.95 -4.29 -19.37
C PHE A 32 -9.72 -4.26 -20.88
N SER A 33 -9.03 -5.26 -21.42
CA SER A 33 -8.74 -5.34 -22.86
C SER A 33 -9.98 -5.61 -23.72
N GLU A 34 -11.02 -6.26 -23.19
CA GLU A 34 -12.28 -6.48 -23.93
C GLU A 34 -13.24 -5.29 -23.81
N LYS A 35 -13.30 -4.65 -22.63
CA LYS A 35 -14.33 -3.64 -22.33
C LYS A 35 -13.89 -2.21 -22.57
N LEU A 36 -12.59 -1.91 -22.49
CA LEU A 36 -12.09 -0.55 -22.70
C LEU A 36 -11.58 -0.39 -24.13
N SER A 37 -11.84 0.77 -24.71
CA SER A 37 -11.13 1.22 -25.92
C SER A 37 -9.64 1.46 -25.62
N GLU A 38 -8.82 1.48 -26.67
CA GLU A 38 -7.38 1.78 -26.56
C GLU A 38 -7.12 3.10 -25.82
N ALA A 39 -7.95 4.12 -26.07
CA ALA A 39 -7.84 5.42 -25.43
C ALA A 39 -8.15 5.36 -23.92
N GLU A 40 -9.21 4.66 -23.52
CA GLU A 40 -9.59 4.48 -22.11
C GLU A 40 -8.54 3.67 -21.34
N TYR A 41 -7.99 2.62 -21.98
CA TYR A 41 -6.91 1.84 -21.39
C TYR A 41 -5.63 2.67 -21.22
N GLY A 42 -5.34 3.59 -22.15
CA GLY A 42 -4.27 4.57 -22.02
C GLY A 42 -4.44 5.49 -20.81
N ILE A 43 -5.66 6.00 -20.60
CA ILE A 43 -5.99 6.84 -19.42
C ILE A 43 -5.81 6.05 -18.13
N LEU A 44 -6.31 4.82 -18.07
CA LEU A 44 -6.16 3.94 -16.91
C LEU A 44 -4.69 3.68 -16.58
N THR A 45 -3.88 3.43 -17.60
CA THR A 45 -2.44 3.20 -17.45
C THR A 45 -1.73 4.43 -16.90
N LEU A 46 -2.03 5.62 -17.44
CA LEU A 46 -1.48 6.88 -16.94
C LEU A 46 -1.91 7.18 -15.50
N ALA A 47 -3.18 6.95 -15.17
CA ALA A 47 -3.68 7.09 -13.81
C ALA A 47 -2.96 6.14 -12.84
N SER A 48 -2.71 4.90 -13.26
CA SER A 48 -2.00 3.91 -12.43
C SER A 48 -0.54 4.30 -12.18
N LEU A 49 0.15 4.81 -13.21
CA LEU A 49 1.51 5.35 -13.07
C LEU A 49 1.55 6.52 -12.09
N PHE A 50 0.59 7.44 -12.21
CA PHE A 50 0.46 8.57 -11.32
C PHE A 50 0.22 8.14 -9.87
N VAL A 51 -0.69 7.19 -9.63
CA VAL A 51 -0.92 6.60 -8.29
C VAL A 51 0.35 5.96 -7.73
N GLY A 52 1.14 5.27 -8.56
CA GLY A 52 2.42 4.69 -8.15
C GLY A 52 3.40 5.74 -7.63
N ILE A 53 3.58 6.84 -8.37
CA ILE A 53 4.43 7.96 -7.95
C ILE A 53 3.89 8.62 -6.68
N ALA A 54 2.58 8.90 -6.63
CA ALA A 54 1.94 9.50 -5.46
C ALA A 54 2.12 8.63 -4.20
N THR A 55 2.00 7.31 -4.33
CA THR A 55 2.19 6.36 -3.22
C THR A 55 3.61 6.44 -2.66
N ILE A 56 4.63 6.54 -3.52
CA ILE A 56 6.02 6.71 -3.08
C ILE A 56 6.21 8.01 -2.30
N LEU A 57 5.64 9.12 -2.80
CA LEU A 57 5.74 10.43 -2.16
C LEU A 57 5.03 10.45 -0.80
N VAL A 58 3.81 9.91 -0.73
CA VAL A 58 3.02 9.85 0.51
C VAL A 58 3.64 8.90 1.53
N GLY A 59 4.13 7.74 1.09
CA GLY A 59 4.73 6.72 1.95
C GLY A 59 6.15 7.06 2.44
N LEU A 60 6.78 8.10 1.89
CA LEU A 60 8.17 8.44 2.16
C LEU A 60 8.41 8.68 3.66
N GLY A 61 9.28 7.86 4.27
CA GLY A 61 9.61 7.94 5.68
C GLY A 61 8.56 7.36 6.64
N LEU A 62 7.31 7.16 6.22
CA LEU A 62 6.25 6.60 7.05
C LEU A 62 6.44 5.11 7.34
N GLU A 63 6.89 4.33 6.35
CA GLU A 63 7.19 2.90 6.57
C GLU A 63 8.32 2.70 7.59
N GLY A 64 9.37 3.50 7.49
CA GLY A 64 10.49 3.49 8.42
C GLY A 64 10.08 3.93 9.83
N ALA A 65 9.25 4.97 9.93
CA ALA A 65 8.68 5.42 11.19
C ALA A 65 7.81 4.33 11.84
N PHE A 66 6.91 3.71 11.08
CA PHE A 66 6.09 2.60 11.57
C PHE A 66 6.96 1.46 12.09
N SER A 67 7.90 0.96 11.29
CA SER A 67 8.79 -0.13 11.71
C SER A 67 9.52 0.20 13.01
N ARG A 68 10.14 1.38 13.11
CA ARG A 68 10.87 1.80 14.31
C ARG A 68 9.97 1.93 15.55
N TYR A 69 8.89 2.70 15.45
CA TYR A 69 8.04 3.02 16.60
C TYR A 69 7.16 1.83 17.01
N TYR A 70 6.76 0.97 16.06
CA TYR A 70 6.00 -0.23 16.39
C TYR A 70 6.80 -1.15 17.33
N TYR A 71 8.07 -1.43 17.03
CA TYR A 71 8.91 -2.24 17.93
C TYR A 71 9.20 -1.58 19.28
N GLN A 72 9.11 -0.25 19.37
CA GLN A 72 9.23 0.46 20.63
C GLN A 72 7.94 0.36 21.48
N TYR A 73 6.78 0.35 20.83
CA TYR A 73 5.49 0.45 21.49
C TYR A 73 4.66 -0.84 21.53
N TYR A 74 5.09 -1.93 20.88
CA TYR A 74 4.26 -3.14 20.71
C TYR A 74 3.73 -3.78 22.01
N LYS A 75 4.39 -3.54 23.15
CA LYS A 75 3.92 -4.02 24.47
C LYS A 75 2.91 -3.09 25.15
N GLN A 76 2.67 -1.91 24.59
CA GLN A 76 1.84 -0.85 25.15
C GLN A 76 0.70 -0.52 24.16
N PRO A 77 -0.45 -1.19 24.27
CA PRO A 77 -1.51 -1.12 23.26
C PRO A 77 -1.98 0.31 22.97
N LYS A 78 -2.13 1.15 24.01
CA LYS A 78 -2.52 2.55 23.86
C LYS A 78 -1.56 3.37 22.98
N LEU A 79 -0.25 3.09 23.05
CA LEU A 79 0.74 3.77 22.22
C LEU A 79 0.74 3.24 20.78
N VAL A 80 0.45 1.95 20.59
CA VAL A 80 0.26 1.38 19.25
C VAL A 80 -0.96 1.99 18.57
N ASP A 81 -2.08 2.12 19.28
CA ASP A 81 -3.28 2.76 18.76
C ASP A 81 -3.02 4.22 18.37
N SER A 82 -2.29 4.96 19.22
CA SER A 82 -1.88 6.33 18.94
C SER A 82 -0.94 6.43 17.75
N LEU A 83 0.02 5.50 17.61
CA LEU A 83 0.92 5.43 16.45
C LEU A 83 0.14 5.21 15.15
N LEU A 84 -0.76 4.21 15.13
CA LEU A 84 -1.57 3.92 13.95
C LEU A 84 -2.46 5.12 13.58
N SER A 85 -3.12 5.73 14.57
CA SER A 85 -3.95 6.92 14.35
C SER A 85 -3.13 8.07 13.77
N THR A 86 -1.92 8.29 14.30
CA THR A 86 -1.02 9.36 13.82
C THR A 86 -0.55 9.10 12.39
N LEU A 87 -0.20 7.85 12.06
CA LEU A 87 0.22 7.48 10.70
C LEU A 87 -0.93 7.63 9.70
N ILE A 88 -2.13 7.19 10.04
CA ILE A 88 -3.31 7.34 9.17
C ILE A 88 -3.61 8.83 8.93
N LEU A 89 -3.56 9.66 9.97
CA LEU A 89 -3.74 11.10 9.86
C LEU A 89 -2.65 11.75 9.00
N ALA A 90 -1.39 11.35 9.18
CA ALA A 90 -0.26 11.84 8.39
C ALA A 90 -0.43 11.49 6.90
N ILE A 91 -0.79 10.24 6.59
CA ILE A 91 -1.08 9.80 5.21
C ILE A 91 -2.20 10.66 4.61
N GLY A 92 -3.31 10.82 5.34
CA GLY A 92 -4.45 11.61 4.87
C GLY A 92 -4.11 13.08 4.63
N LEU A 93 -3.32 13.68 5.51
CA LEU A 93 -2.87 15.07 5.40
C LEU A 93 -1.89 15.26 4.23
N ILE A 94 -0.90 14.37 4.07
CA ILE A 94 0.06 14.45 2.96
C ILE A 94 -0.68 14.24 1.62
N ALA A 95 -1.60 13.27 1.55
CA ALA A 95 -2.38 13.00 0.35
C ALA A 95 -3.29 14.18 -0.04
N THR A 96 -3.95 14.82 0.94
CA THR A 96 -4.78 16.01 0.66
C THR A 96 -3.94 17.21 0.23
N VAL A 97 -2.79 17.46 0.87
CA VAL A 97 -1.86 18.52 0.45
C VAL A 97 -1.36 18.27 -0.97
N LEU A 98 -0.94 17.05 -1.29
CA LEU A 98 -0.50 16.68 -2.63
C LEU A 98 -1.62 16.87 -3.66
N GLY A 99 -2.85 16.46 -3.32
CA GLY A 99 -4.02 16.64 -4.18
C GLY A 99 -4.36 18.11 -4.44
N VAL A 100 -4.25 18.97 -3.42
CA VAL A 100 -4.44 20.43 -3.59
C VAL A 100 -3.34 21.02 -4.47
N ILE A 101 -2.07 20.65 -4.26
CA ILE A 101 -0.94 21.14 -5.06
C ILE A 101 -1.11 20.79 -6.54
N LEU A 102 -1.57 19.57 -6.84
CA LEU A 102 -1.74 19.09 -8.21
C LEU A 102 -2.98 19.65 -8.91
N HIS A 103 -3.94 20.17 -8.15
CA HIS A 103 -5.11 20.84 -8.70
C HIS A 103 -4.80 22.28 -9.15
N PHE A 104 -3.78 22.93 -8.56
CA PHE A 104 -3.31 24.27 -8.94
C PHE A 104 -2.21 24.23 -10.00
#